data_AF-A0A9E3XFW6-F1
#
_entry.id   AF-A0A9E3XFW6-F1
#
_cell.length_a   1.000
_cell.length_b   1.000
_cell.length_c   1.000
_cell.angle_alpha   90.00
_cell.angle_beta   90.00
_cell.angle_gamma   90.00
#
_symmetry.space_group_name_H-M   'P 1'
#
loop_
_entity.id
_entity.type
_entity.pdbx_description
1 polymer ?
#
loop_
_entity_poly.entity_id
_entity_poly.type
_entity_poly.pdbx_seq_one_letter_code
_entity_poly.pdbx_strand_id
1 'polypeptide(L)'
;MVFASLKAGFYLMWTNRRMVYIFYFVNLLLGILLMIPFRQFVKSFAGESLIAEKLAGPIDIDFIFDLFQKHPALNDVLIVMIVFGLLLYLLANLFLSGGAYGVFAGSFVSRYRMSDGALLNLQKAGVPDPVLLKLKALKGEVYHSEADFLQALAAILDPSEQGRWEVQLIRHVRTRYLQPDRSYDSAGFWGNAGQYFARFFRLGLWALLVLLVLLGIEEALTRGVQYLIFGKEPYEYISYWGRWLRVLL
;
A
#
# COMPACT_ATOMS: atom_id res chain seq x y z
N MET A 1 -7.30 7.96 -17.01
CA MET A 1 -7.50 8.10 -15.54
C MET A 1 -6.30 7.60 -14.74
N VAL A 2 -5.80 6.37 -14.94
CA VAL A 2 -4.67 5.80 -14.19
C VAL A 2 -3.42 6.70 -14.15
N PHE A 3 -2.98 7.22 -15.31
CA PHE A 3 -1.81 8.10 -15.39
C PHE A 3 -1.94 9.40 -14.58
N ALA A 4 -3.14 9.98 -14.50
CA ALA A 4 -3.37 11.21 -13.73
C ALA A 4 -3.21 10.93 -12.22
N SER A 5 -3.73 9.80 -11.74
CA SER A 5 -3.58 9.37 -10.35
C SER A 5 -2.12 9.04 -10.01
N LEU A 6 -1.40 8.36 -10.91
CA LEU A 6 0.04 8.09 -10.72
C LEU A 6 0.85 9.39 -10.68
N LYS A 7 0.62 10.31 -11.61
CA LYS A 7 1.29 11.62 -11.63
C LYS A 7 1.02 12.42 -10.35
N ALA A 8 -0.22 12.41 -9.87
CA ALA A 8 -0.57 13.05 -8.60
C ALA A 8 0.13 12.39 -7.40
N GLY A 9 0.21 11.05 -7.38
CA GLY A 9 0.94 10.31 -6.34
C GLY A 9 2.44 10.63 -6.33
N PHE A 10 3.08 10.64 -7.50
CA PHE A 10 4.49 11.04 -7.62
C PHE A 10 4.72 12.48 -7.18
N TYR A 11 3.84 13.41 -7.59
CA TYR A 11 3.91 14.79 -7.16
C TYR A 11 3.79 14.92 -5.63
N LEU A 12 2.81 14.25 -5.02
CA LEU A 12 2.63 14.22 -3.56
C LEU A 12 3.86 13.65 -2.83
N MET A 13 4.44 12.57 -3.34
CA MET A 13 5.66 11.97 -2.79
C MET A 13 6.84 12.94 -2.88
N TRP A 14 6.98 13.65 -4.01
CA TRP A 14 8.05 14.61 -4.23
C TRP A 14 7.92 15.88 -3.41
N THR A 15 6.69 16.33 -3.12
CA THR A 15 6.43 17.43 -2.19
C THR A 15 6.74 17.02 -0.75
N ASN A 16 6.52 15.75 -0.40
CA ASN A 16 6.75 15.19 0.94
C ASN A 16 8.07 14.41 1.06
N ARG A 17 9.19 14.92 0.53
CA ARG A 17 10.49 14.21 0.54
C ARG A 17 10.95 13.74 1.92
N ARG A 18 10.59 14.48 2.98
CA ARG A 18 10.90 14.11 4.37
C ARG A 18 10.32 12.74 4.74
N MET A 19 9.13 12.41 4.25
CA MET A 19 8.52 11.09 4.43
C MET A 19 9.38 10.00 3.77
N VAL A 20 9.87 10.25 2.55
CA VAL A 20 10.74 9.30 1.83
C VAL A 20 12.03 9.04 2.62
N TYR A 21 12.64 10.09 3.19
CA TYR A 21 13.82 9.93 4.04
C TYR A 21 13.53 9.13 5.31
N ILE A 22 12.36 9.29 5.93
CA ILE A 22 11.97 8.49 7.10
C ILE A 22 11.85 7.01 6.72
N PHE A 23 11.17 6.68 5.61
CA PHE A 23 11.10 5.30 5.12
C PHE A 23 12.48 4.72 4.84
N TYR A 24 13.33 5.47 4.14
CA TYR A 24 14.70 5.05 3.86
C TYR A 24 15.49 4.82 5.15
N PHE A 25 15.45 5.77 6.09
CA PHE A 25 16.21 5.71 7.33
C PHE A 25 15.76 4.56 8.24
N VAL A 26 14.46 4.32 8.38
CA VAL A 26 13.95 3.18 9.15
C VAL A 26 14.36 1.86 8.51
N ASN A 27 14.26 1.72 7.19
CA ASN A 27 14.70 0.51 6.49
C ASN A 27 16.21 0.29 6.63
N LEU A 28 17.01 1.36 6.58
CA LEU A 28 18.44 1.29 6.84
C LEU A 28 18.75 0.83 8.27
N LEU A 29 18.07 1.39 9.27
CA LEU A 29 18.22 0.98 10.67
C LEU A 29 17.87 -0.49 10.88
N LEU A 30 16.79 -0.97 10.27
CA LEU A 30 16.40 -2.38 10.31
C LEU A 30 17.45 -3.28 9.66
N GLY A 31 18.01 -2.86 8.52
CA GLY A 31 19.11 -3.58 7.88
C GLY A 31 20.34 -3.68 8.79
N ILE A 32 20.74 -2.59 9.42
CA ILE A 32 21.85 -2.57 10.40
C ILE A 32 21.54 -3.49 11.59
N LEU A 33 20.31 -3.43 12.11
CA LEU A 33 19.88 -4.25 13.25
C LEU A 33 19.97 -5.75 12.92
N LEU A 34 19.59 -6.16 11.71
CA LEU A 34 19.69 -7.54 11.25
C LEU A 34 21.14 -7.99 10.99
N MET A 35 22.03 -7.05 10.64
CA MET A 35 23.46 -7.34 10.43
C MET A 35 24.21 -7.66 11.72
N ILE A 36 23.75 -7.19 12.89
CA ILE A 36 24.41 -7.45 14.18
C ILE A 36 24.45 -8.96 14.50
N PRO A 37 23.32 -9.68 14.60
CA PRO A 37 23.34 -11.12 14.87
C PRO A 37 23.99 -11.90 13.72
N PHE A 38 23.82 -11.45 12.47
CA PHE A 38 24.47 -12.08 11.31
C PHE A 38 26.00 -12.04 11.44
N ARG A 39 26.55 -10.89 11.83
CA ARG A 39 28.00 -10.74 12.04
C ARG A 39 28.49 -11.62 13.19
N GLN A 40 27.77 -11.67 14.31
CA GLN A 40 28.13 -12.53 15.44
C GLN A 40 28.18 -13.99 15.02
N PHE A 41 27.19 -14.40 14.23
CA PHE A 41 27.09 -15.72 13.65
C PHE A 41 28.25 -16.01 12.69
N VAL A 42 28.52 -15.17 11.69
CA VAL A 42 29.69 -15.36 10.79
C VAL A 42 31.00 -15.45 11.57
N LYS A 43 31.15 -14.64 12.64
CA LYS A 43 32.35 -14.66 13.48
C LYS A 43 32.53 -15.99 14.22
N SER A 44 31.45 -16.65 14.65
CA SER A 44 31.57 -17.97 15.31
C SER A 44 32.05 -19.06 14.34
N PHE A 45 31.72 -18.97 13.05
CA PHE A 45 32.26 -19.90 12.03
C PHE A 45 33.69 -19.57 11.61
N ALA A 46 34.01 -18.27 11.49
CA ALA A 46 35.33 -17.82 11.08
C ALA A 46 36.43 -18.13 12.12
N GLY A 47 36.07 -18.29 13.40
CA GLY A 47 37.02 -18.59 14.47
C GLY A 47 37.54 -20.03 14.49
N GLU A 48 36.85 -20.97 13.84
CA GLU A 48 37.12 -22.42 13.99
C GLU A 48 37.64 -23.12 12.73
N SER A 49 37.76 -22.47 11.57
CA SER A 49 38.16 -23.22 10.35
C SER A 49 38.86 -22.41 9.25
N LEU A 50 39.51 -23.16 8.33
CA LEU A 50 40.04 -22.75 7.01
C LEU A 50 39.05 -21.93 6.14
N ILE A 51 37.79 -21.84 6.57
CA ILE A 51 36.74 -21.01 5.98
C ILE A 51 37.12 -19.52 6.00
N ALA A 52 37.86 -19.04 7.00
CA ALA A 52 38.29 -17.64 7.05
C ALA A 52 39.21 -17.26 5.87
N GLU A 53 40.08 -18.19 5.44
CA GLU A 53 40.96 -18.01 4.28
C GLU A 53 40.14 -17.98 2.97
N LYS A 54 39.12 -18.83 2.85
CA LYS A 54 38.19 -18.82 1.71
C LYS A 54 37.29 -17.59 1.66
N LEU A 55 36.85 -17.06 2.81
CA LEU A 55 36.06 -15.83 2.90
C LEU A 55 36.84 -14.57 2.50
N ALA A 56 38.17 -14.58 2.62
CA ALA A 56 39.02 -13.51 2.12
C ALA A 56 39.21 -13.57 0.59
N GLY A 57 38.92 -14.72 -0.03
CA GLY A 57 38.92 -14.93 -1.46
C GLY A 57 37.58 -14.59 -2.13
N PRO A 58 37.44 -14.86 -3.44
CA PRO A 58 36.17 -14.72 -4.14
C PRO A 58 35.15 -15.72 -3.55
N ILE A 59 33.98 -15.22 -3.16
CA ILE A 59 32.88 -16.08 -2.72
C ILE A 59 32.29 -16.76 -3.97
N ASP A 60 32.64 -18.02 -4.17
CA ASP A 60 32.01 -18.87 -5.18
C ASP A 60 30.75 -19.55 -4.63
N ILE A 61 29.89 -20.01 -5.54
CA ILE A 61 28.64 -20.69 -5.18
C ILE A 61 28.93 -22.03 -4.48
N ASP A 62 30.04 -22.69 -4.83
CA ASP A 62 30.44 -23.96 -4.23
C ASP A 62 30.76 -23.82 -2.75
N PHE A 63 31.44 -22.73 -2.36
CA PHE A 63 31.67 -22.39 -0.95
C PHE A 63 30.36 -22.18 -0.20
N ILE A 64 29.38 -21.50 -0.81
CA ILE A 64 28.07 -21.29 -0.19
C ILE A 64 27.38 -22.65 0.05
N PHE A 65 27.36 -23.53 -0.95
CA PHE A 65 26.77 -24.87 -0.79
C PHE A 65 27.51 -25.72 0.24
N ASP A 66 28.84 -25.73 0.21
CA ASP A 66 29.68 -26.47 1.16
C ASP A 66 29.46 -25.97 2.60
N LEU A 67 29.33 -24.65 2.78
CA LEU A 67 29.01 -24.02 4.07
C LEU A 67 27.64 -24.48 4.59
N PHE A 68 26.61 -24.47 3.73
CA PHE A 68 25.26 -24.91 4.10
C PHE A 68 25.15 -26.42 4.35
N GLN A 69 25.92 -27.23 3.62
CA GLN A 69 25.92 -28.68 3.77
C GLN A 69 26.68 -29.13 5.03
N LYS A 70 27.82 -28.50 5.32
CA LYS A 70 28.65 -28.85 6.50
C LYS A 70 28.11 -28.31 7.80
N HIS A 71 27.31 -27.24 7.76
CA HIS A 71 26.77 -26.61 8.95
C HIS A 71 25.24 -26.50 8.88
N PRO A 72 24.49 -27.60 9.08
CA PRO A 72 23.02 -27.54 9.03
C PRO A 72 22.42 -26.58 10.07
N ALA A 73 23.08 -26.37 11.22
CA ALA A 73 22.68 -25.36 12.20
C ALA A 73 22.68 -23.92 11.63
N LEU A 74 23.45 -23.67 10.56
CA LEU A 74 23.47 -22.40 9.84
C LEU A 74 22.18 -22.16 9.07
N ASN A 75 21.56 -23.22 8.54
CA ASN A 75 20.24 -23.11 7.92
C ASN A 75 19.21 -22.67 8.96
N ASP A 76 19.18 -23.29 10.13
CA ASP A 76 18.18 -22.99 11.17
C ASP A 76 18.28 -21.53 11.63
N VAL A 77 19.50 -21.06 11.90
CA VAL A 77 19.72 -19.66 12.32
C VAL A 77 19.34 -18.70 11.20
N LEU A 78 19.76 -18.95 9.95
CA LEU A 78 19.41 -18.07 8.84
C LEU A 78 17.92 -18.05 8.55
N ILE A 79 17.22 -19.18 8.64
CA ILE A 79 15.75 -19.24 8.51
C ILE A 79 15.11 -18.37 9.59
N VAL A 80 15.49 -18.54 10.86
CA VAL A 80 14.96 -17.73 11.96
C VAL A 80 15.24 -16.25 11.73
N MET A 81 16.46 -15.89 11.32
CA MET A 81 16.84 -14.52 11.03
C MET A 81 16.04 -13.91 9.87
N ILE A 82 15.83 -14.67 8.78
CA ILE A 82 15.06 -14.24 7.62
C ILE A 82 13.59 -14.06 8.01
N VAL A 83 12.99 -15.03 8.70
CA VAL A 83 11.58 -14.96 9.11
C VAL A 83 11.36 -13.81 10.08
N PHE A 84 12.21 -13.69 11.10
CA PHE A 84 12.12 -12.60 12.07
C PHE A 84 12.37 -11.23 11.43
N GLY A 85 13.39 -11.13 10.57
CA GLY A 85 13.72 -9.90 9.85
C GLY A 85 12.62 -9.47 8.90
N LEU A 86 12.03 -10.41 8.17
CA LEU A 86 10.87 -10.17 7.31
C LEU A 86 9.68 -9.70 8.14
N LEU A 87 9.38 -10.37 9.26
CA LEU A 87 8.28 -9.97 10.15
C LEU A 87 8.47 -8.55 10.67
N LEU A 88 9.67 -8.23 11.17
CA LEU A 88 10.00 -6.91 11.68
C LEU A 88 9.91 -5.83 10.59
N TYR A 89 10.44 -6.13 9.40
CA TYR A 89 10.34 -5.26 8.22
C TYR A 89 8.88 -5.00 7.82
N LEU A 90 8.04 -6.03 7.78
CA LEU A 90 6.62 -5.89 7.46
C LEU A 90 5.90 -5.04 8.51
N LEU A 91 6.14 -5.28 9.80
CA LEU A 91 5.53 -4.51 10.89
C LEU A 91 5.92 -3.03 10.82
N ALA A 92 7.21 -2.74 10.59
CA ALA A 92 7.69 -1.38 10.44
C ALA A 92 7.07 -0.68 9.22
N ASN A 93 6.99 -1.35 8.06
CA ASN A 93 6.37 -0.78 6.88
C ASN A 93 4.86 -0.56 7.05
N LEU A 94 4.16 -1.48 7.73
CA LEU A 94 2.73 -1.30 8.06
C LEU A 94 2.52 -0.08 8.97
N PHE A 95 3.39 0.08 9.97
CA PHE A 95 3.37 1.25 10.86
C PHE A 95 3.62 2.56 10.09
N LEU A 96 4.69 2.63 9.29
CA LEU A 96 5.01 3.83 8.51
C LEU A 96 3.96 4.13 7.45
N SER A 97 3.32 3.11 6.87
CA SER A 97 2.21 3.27 5.94
C SER A 97 1.03 4.01 6.58
N GLY A 98 0.79 3.81 7.89
CA GLY A 98 -0.20 4.57 8.66
C GLY A 98 0.07 6.07 8.65
N GLY A 99 1.33 6.45 8.88
CA GLY A 99 1.75 7.84 8.84
C GLY A 99 1.65 8.44 7.45
N ALA A 100 2.09 7.70 6.43
CA ALA A 100 1.98 8.10 5.02
C ALA A 100 0.53 8.32 4.61
N TYR A 101 -0.36 7.39 4.99
CA TYR A 101 -1.79 7.50 4.75
C TYR A 101 -2.37 8.75 5.43
N GLY A 102 -1.99 9.04 6.68
CA GLY A 102 -2.43 10.25 7.37
C GLY A 102 -2.00 11.54 6.69
N VAL A 103 -0.74 11.61 6.24
CA VAL A 103 -0.22 12.77 5.49
C VAL A 103 -0.97 12.94 4.17
N PHE A 104 -1.20 11.86 3.41
CA PHE A 104 -1.91 11.95 2.14
C PHE A 104 -3.40 12.20 2.31
N ALA A 105 -4.07 11.54 3.23
CA ALA A 105 -5.49 11.76 3.53
C ALA A 105 -5.72 13.20 4.04
N GLY A 106 -4.82 13.71 4.87
CA GLY A 106 -4.83 15.09 5.37
C GLY A 106 -4.37 16.16 4.37
N SER A 107 -3.74 15.77 3.26
CA SER A 107 -3.36 16.69 2.16
C SER A 107 -4.55 17.08 1.27
N PHE A 108 -5.66 16.34 1.38
CA PHE A 108 -6.93 16.72 0.77
C PHE A 108 -7.70 17.61 1.72
N VAL A 109 -7.67 18.91 1.46
CA VAL A 109 -8.61 19.82 2.12
C VAL A 109 -9.82 19.98 1.21
N SER A 110 -10.98 19.67 1.77
CA SER A 110 -12.25 20.02 1.14
C SER A 110 -12.32 21.54 1.04
N ARG A 111 -12.25 22.07 -0.18
CA ARG A 111 -12.64 23.46 -0.42
C ARG A 111 -14.05 23.46 -0.98
N TYR A 112 -14.79 24.50 -0.64
CA TYR A 112 -16.12 24.71 -1.17
C TYR A 112 -15.99 25.83 -2.19
N ARG A 113 -16.28 25.54 -3.46
CA ARG A 113 -16.21 26.52 -4.53
C ARG A 113 -17.43 26.38 -5.42
N MET A 114 -18.22 27.44 -5.51
CA MET A 114 -19.35 27.48 -6.43
C MET A 114 -18.82 27.68 -7.86
N SER A 115 -18.79 26.60 -8.64
CA SER A 115 -18.37 26.59 -10.04
C SER A 115 -19.58 26.51 -10.97
N ASP A 116 -19.40 26.83 -12.25
CA ASP A 116 -20.46 26.65 -13.26
C ASP A 116 -20.96 25.21 -13.34
N GLY A 117 -20.05 24.24 -13.20
CA GLY A 117 -20.41 22.82 -13.13
C GLY A 117 -21.22 22.49 -11.88
N ALA A 118 -20.89 23.09 -10.72
CA ALA A 118 -21.66 22.89 -9.50
C ALA A 118 -23.08 23.46 -9.63
N LEU A 119 -23.24 24.67 -10.17
CA LEU A 119 -24.55 25.28 -10.43
C LEU A 119 -25.40 24.45 -11.41
N LEU A 120 -24.81 23.95 -12.49
CA LEU A 120 -25.49 23.09 -13.44
C LEU A 120 -25.94 21.77 -12.80
N ASN A 121 -25.11 21.17 -11.94
CA ASN A 121 -25.46 19.95 -11.23
C ASN A 121 -26.57 20.18 -10.19
N LEU A 122 -26.57 21.33 -9.52
CA LEU A 122 -27.65 21.71 -8.60
C LEU A 122 -28.97 21.93 -9.34
N GLN A 123 -28.93 22.53 -10.53
CA GLN A 123 -30.11 22.65 -11.39
C GLN A 123 -30.66 21.28 -11.76
N LYS A 124 -29.79 20.35 -12.18
CA LYS A 124 -30.19 18.96 -12.47
C LYS A 124 -30.72 18.22 -11.24
N ALA A 125 -30.29 18.61 -10.04
CA ALA A 125 -30.79 18.06 -8.78
C ALA A 125 -32.15 18.65 -8.35
N GLY A 126 -32.74 19.56 -9.14
CA GLY A 126 -34.05 20.16 -8.88
C GLY A 126 -34.02 21.38 -7.96
N VAL A 127 -32.86 21.99 -7.75
CA VAL A 127 -32.76 23.27 -7.02
C VAL A 127 -33.45 24.36 -7.85
N PRO A 128 -34.43 25.10 -7.29
CA PRO A 128 -35.19 26.11 -8.03
C PRO A 128 -34.31 27.24 -8.60
N ASP A 129 -34.66 27.75 -9.77
CA ASP A 129 -33.94 28.85 -10.43
C ASP A 129 -33.74 30.11 -9.56
N PRO A 130 -34.70 30.55 -8.71
CA PRO A 130 -34.47 31.67 -7.81
C PRO A 130 -33.32 31.43 -6.80
N VAL A 131 -33.20 30.20 -6.29
CA VAL A 131 -32.12 29.80 -5.39
C VAL A 131 -30.80 29.74 -6.16
N LEU A 132 -30.80 29.19 -7.37
CA LEU A 132 -29.61 29.18 -8.24
C LEU A 132 -29.12 30.59 -8.58
N LEU A 133 -30.04 31.56 -8.75
CA LEU A 133 -29.70 32.95 -8.99
C LEU A 133 -28.99 33.56 -7.77
N LYS A 134 -29.47 33.31 -6.55
CA LYS A 134 -28.79 33.74 -5.31
C LYS A 134 -27.40 33.10 -5.19
N LEU A 135 -27.27 31.80 -5.47
CA LEU A 135 -26.01 31.07 -5.40
C LEU A 135 -24.95 31.54 -6.40
N LYS A 136 -25.35 32.15 -7.53
CA LYS A 136 -24.40 32.77 -8.46
C LYS A 136 -23.58 33.89 -7.81
N ALA A 137 -24.06 34.52 -6.74
CA ALA A 137 -23.29 35.52 -5.99
C ALA A 137 -22.04 34.93 -5.32
N LEU A 138 -22.04 33.64 -5.00
CA LEU A 138 -20.88 32.94 -4.42
C LEU A 138 -19.95 32.36 -5.49
N LYS A 139 -20.24 32.59 -6.77
CA LYS A 139 -19.46 32.03 -7.88
C LYS A 139 -18.05 32.64 -7.90
N GLY A 140 -17.05 31.78 -7.95
CA GLY A 140 -15.64 32.19 -8.01
C GLY A 140 -14.94 32.21 -6.66
N GLU A 141 -15.68 32.47 -5.58
CA GLU A 141 -15.21 32.44 -4.19
C GLU A 141 -14.79 31.04 -3.75
N VAL A 142 -13.74 30.97 -2.92
CA VAL A 142 -13.19 29.72 -2.38
C VAL A 142 -13.26 29.76 -0.87
N TYR A 143 -14.04 28.85 -0.29
CA TYR A 143 -14.18 28.72 1.16
C TYR A 143 -13.32 27.57 1.66
N HIS A 144 -12.59 27.82 2.75
CA HIS A 144 -11.60 26.89 3.30
C HIS A 144 -12.20 25.89 4.29
N SER A 145 -13.36 26.20 4.86
CA SER A 145 -14.11 25.30 5.73
C SER A 145 -15.57 25.21 5.30
N GLU A 146 -16.24 24.14 5.77
CA GLU A 146 -17.69 24.00 5.61
C GLU A 146 -18.44 25.11 6.34
N ALA A 147 -17.96 25.50 7.52
CA ALA A 147 -18.55 26.56 8.32
C ALA A 147 -18.50 27.90 7.58
N ASP A 148 -17.37 28.26 6.95
CA ASP A 148 -17.24 29.51 6.17
C ASP A 148 -18.23 29.52 5.01
N PHE A 149 -18.37 28.39 4.32
CA PHE A 149 -19.30 28.24 3.21
C PHE A 149 -20.75 28.33 3.68
N LEU A 150 -21.10 27.67 4.80
CA LEU A 150 -22.44 27.74 5.38
C LEU A 150 -22.78 29.15 5.88
N GLN A 151 -21.80 29.87 6.42
CA GLN A 151 -21.95 31.27 6.80
C GLN A 151 -22.21 32.16 5.58
N ALA A 152 -21.48 31.94 4.49
CA ALA A 152 -21.71 32.64 3.24
C ALA A 152 -23.08 32.30 2.62
N LEU A 153 -23.54 31.05 2.73
CA LEU A 153 -24.88 30.63 2.32
C LEU A 153 -25.97 31.30 3.16
N ALA A 154 -25.79 31.38 4.48
CA ALA A 154 -26.73 32.03 5.39
C ALA A 154 -26.87 33.53 5.11
N ALA A 155 -25.86 34.16 4.51
CA ALA A 155 -25.91 35.57 4.11
C ALA A 155 -26.76 35.82 2.85
N ILE A 156 -26.99 34.79 2.02
CA ILE A 156 -27.71 34.94 0.74
C ILE A 156 -29.03 34.17 0.67
N LEU A 157 -29.20 33.10 1.45
CA LEU A 157 -30.39 32.24 1.47
C LEU A 157 -31.20 32.47 2.74
N ASP A 158 -32.52 32.36 2.63
CA ASP A 158 -33.39 32.38 3.79
C ASP A 158 -33.20 31.10 4.63
N PRO A 159 -33.38 31.12 5.96
CA PRO A 159 -33.14 29.95 6.81
C PRO A 159 -33.92 28.69 6.39
N SER A 160 -35.13 28.86 5.87
CA SER A 160 -35.97 27.77 5.36
C SER A 160 -35.42 27.17 4.06
N GLU A 161 -34.84 27.99 3.18
CA GLU A 161 -34.17 27.54 1.95
C GLU A 161 -32.85 26.84 2.28
N GLN A 162 -32.07 27.40 3.21
CA GLN A 162 -30.80 26.84 3.65
C GLN A 162 -31.01 25.41 4.17
N GLY A 163 -31.87 25.21 5.16
CA GLY A 163 -32.10 23.88 5.74
C GLY A 163 -32.63 22.87 4.73
N ARG A 164 -33.39 23.31 3.72
CA ARG A 164 -33.92 22.43 2.67
C ARG A 164 -32.84 21.96 1.68
N TRP A 165 -31.87 22.80 1.37
CA TRP A 165 -30.90 22.55 0.28
C TRP A 165 -29.46 22.32 0.74
N GLU A 166 -29.15 22.54 2.01
CA GLU A 166 -27.80 22.46 2.58
C GLU A 166 -27.05 21.18 2.17
N VAL A 167 -27.66 20.01 2.38
CA VAL A 167 -27.04 18.72 2.05
C VAL A 167 -26.69 18.61 0.56
N GLN A 168 -27.57 19.10 -0.32
CA GLN A 168 -27.32 19.08 -1.76
C GLN A 168 -26.23 20.09 -2.16
N LEU A 169 -26.21 21.27 -1.54
CA LEU A 169 -25.20 22.30 -1.79
C LEU A 169 -23.81 21.81 -1.38
N ILE A 170 -23.67 21.30 -0.16
CA ILE A 170 -22.42 20.73 0.34
C ILE A 170 -21.93 19.62 -0.60
N ARG A 171 -22.81 18.72 -1.04
CA ARG A 171 -22.45 17.59 -1.91
C ARG A 171 -21.88 18.02 -3.26
N HIS A 172 -22.43 19.06 -3.88
CA HIS A 172 -22.05 19.48 -5.25
C HIS A 172 -20.94 20.54 -5.26
N VAL A 173 -20.78 21.29 -4.17
CA VAL A 173 -19.79 22.37 -4.06
C VAL A 173 -18.47 21.89 -3.46
N ARG A 174 -18.51 20.81 -2.66
CA ARG A 174 -17.31 20.20 -2.07
C ARG A 174 -16.40 19.63 -3.16
N THR A 175 -15.30 20.31 -3.39
CA THR A 175 -14.24 19.90 -4.30
C THR A 175 -13.00 19.57 -3.49
N ARG A 176 -12.49 18.34 -3.63
CA ARG A 176 -11.24 17.94 -2.97
C ARG A 176 -10.08 18.42 -3.81
N TYR A 177 -9.40 19.46 -3.33
CA TYR A 177 -8.14 19.89 -3.91
C TYR A 177 -6.97 19.32 -3.11
N LEU A 178 -5.93 18.95 -3.84
CA LEU A 178 -4.62 18.73 -3.28
C LEU A 178 -4.13 20.08 -2.72
N GLN A 179 -3.73 20.16 -1.46
CA GLN A 179 -3.00 21.32 -0.96
C GLN A 179 -1.49 21.07 -1.15
N PRO A 180 -0.85 21.63 -2.19
CA PRO A 180 0.58 21.43 -2.41
C PRO A 180 1.44 22.07 -1.31
N ASP A 181 0.94 23.10 -0.62
CA ASP A 181 1.75 23.93 0.28
C ASP A 181 1.69 23.52 1.75
N ARG A 182 1.02 22.41 2.09
CA ARG A 182 1.04 21.93 3.48
C ARG A 182 2.43 21.36 3.79
N SER A 183 3.22 22.11 4.55
CA SER A 183 4.52 21.65 5.02
C SER A 183 4.36 20.34 5.81
N TYR A 184 5.28 19.40 5.59
CA TYR A 184 5.33 18.13 6.32
C TYR A 184 5.28 18.37 7.85
N ASP A 185 4.26 17.81 8.49
CA ASP A 185 4.06 17.82 9.94
C ASP A 185 4.47 16.47 10.53
N SER A 186 5.59 16.45 11.25
CA SER A 186 6.12 15.24 11.87
C SER A 186 5.22 14.71 12.98
N ALA A 187 4.61 15.59 13.77
CA ALA A 187 3.73 15.18 14.86
C ALA A 187 2.48 14.49 14.30
N GLY A 188 1.88 15.11 13.28
CA GLY A 188 0.78 14.50 12.51
C GLY A 188 1.17 13.16 11.89
N PHE A 189 2.36 13.03 11.30
CA PHE A 189 2.82 11.76 10.70
C PHE A 189 2.89 10.63 11.74
N TRP A 190 3.59 10.81 12.86
CA TRP A 190 3.75 9.77 13.87
C TRP A 190 2.46 9.47 14.63
N GLY A 191 1.63 10.49 14.88
CA GLY A 191 0.30 10.32 15.47
C GLY A 191 -0.60 9.45 14.59
N ASN A 192 -0.62 9.73 13.28
CA ASN A 192 -1.36 8.91 12.32
C ASN A 192 -0.78 7.50 12.16
N ALA A 193 0.55 7.34 12.22
CA ALA A 193 1.18 6.02 12.20
C ALA A 193 0.67 5.15 13.34
N GLY A 194 0.64 5.67 14.58
CA GLY A 194 0.08 4.99 15.73
C GLY A 194 -1.43 4.71 15.59
N GLN A 195 -2.21 5.73 15.20
CA GLN A 195 -3.67 5.61 15.07
C GLN A 195 -4.09 4.55 14.05
N TYR A 196 -3.41 4.48 12.90
CA TYR A 196 -3.77 3.56 11.82
C TYR A 196 -3.07 2.20 11.89
N PHE A 197 -2.05 2.04 12.73
CA PHE A 197 -1.28 0.79 12.82
C PHE A 197 -2.16 -0.44 13.04
N ALA A 198 -3.05 -0.42 14.04
CA ALA A 198 -3.90 -1.56 14.35
C ALA A 198 -4.83 -1.95 13.18
N ARG A 199 -5.31 -0.96 12.42
CA ARG A 199 -6.16 -1.18 11.24
C ARG A 199 -5.35 -1.83 10.12
N PHE A 200 -4.17 -1.31 9.82
CA PHE A 200 -3.30 -1.87 8.77
C PHE A 200 -2.72 -3.22 9.16
N PHE A 201 -2.40 -3.45 10.42
CA PHE A 201 -2.01 -4.76 10.92
C PHE A 201 -3.11 -5.80 10.70
N ARG A 202 -4.37 -5.47 11.06
CA ARG A 202 -5.51 -6.36 10.81
C ARG A 202 -5.72 -6.65 9.32
N LEU A 203 -5.62 -5.64 8.46
CA LEU A 203 -5.71 -5.83 7.01
C LEU A 203 -4.55 -6.66 6.47
N GLY A 204 -3.34 -6.50 7.02
CA GLY A 204 -2.17 -7.31 6.70
C GLY A 204 -2.37 -8.78 7.05
N LEU A 205 -2.99 -9.08 8.21
CA LEU A 205 -3.34 -10.46 8.58
C LEU A 205 -4.36 -11.07 7.62
N TRP A 206 -5.39 -10.31 7.21
CA TRP A 206 -6.34 -10.78 6.19
C TRP A 206 -5.67 -11.00 4.84
N ALA A 207 -4.76 -10.12 4.43
CA ALA A 207 -4.00 -10.28 3.19
C ALA A 207 -3.11 -11.52 3.23
N LEU A 208 -2.47 -11.80 4.37
CA LEU A 208 -1.67 -13.01 4.57
C LEU A 208 -2.54 -14.26 4.48
N LEU A 209 -3.74 -14.26 5.09
CA LEU A 209 -4.67 -15.38 4.99
C LEU A 209 -5.10 -15.64 3.55
N VAL A 210 -5.46 -14.57 2.81
CA VAL A 210 -5.81 -14.66 1.39
C VAL A 210 -4.63 -15.20 0.58
N LEU A 211 -3.41 -14.73 0.84
CA LEU A 211 -2.20 -15.22 0.17
C LEU A 211 -1.99 -16.72 0.43
N LEU A 212 -2.14 -17.18 1.67
CA LEU A 212 -2.03 -18.60 2.01
C LEU A 212 -3.08 -19.46 1.30
N VAL A 213 -4.31 -18.96 1.18
CA VAL A 213 -5.37 -19.63 0.40
C VAL A 213 -4.99 -19.69 -1.08
N LEU A 214 -4.49 -18.61 -1.66
CA LEU A 214 -4.06 -18.57 -3.07
C LEU A 214 -2.90 -19.54 -3.34
N LEU A 215 -1.89 -19.59 -2.46
CA LEU A 215 -0.77 -20.52 -2.56
C LEU A 215 -1.23 -21.98 -2.44
N GLY A 216 -2.16 -22.28 -1.53
CA GLY A 216 -2.75 -23.63 -1.42
C GLY A 216 -3.58 -24.01 -2.64
N ILE A 217 -4.29 -23.04 -3.25
CA ILE A 217 -5.04 -23.25 -4.49
C ILE A 217 -4.09 -23.50 -5.67
N GLU A 218 -2.93 -22.84 -5.75
CA GLU A 218 -1.94 -23.09 -6.79
C GLU A 218 -1.44 -24.54 -6.76
N GLU A 219 -1.12 -25.06 -5.58
CA GLU A 219 -0.71 -26.46 -5.42
C GLU A 219 -1.86 -27.43 -5.78
N ALA A 220 -3.08 -27.11 -5.38
CA ALA A 220 -4.26 -27.90 -5.74
C ALA A 220 -4.53 -27.87 -7.26
N LEU A 221 -4.38 -26.71 -7.91
CA LEU A 221 -4.55 -26.53 -9.36
C LEU A 221 -3.47 -27.26 -10.15
N THR A 222 -2.20 -27.13 -9.75
CA THR A 222 -1.09 -27.85 -10.41
C THR A 222 -1.26 -29.35 -10.29
N ARG A 223 -1.59 -29.87 -9.10
CA ARG A 223 -1.93 -31.29 -8.92
C ARG A 223 -3.18 -31.69 -9.70
N GLY A 224 -4.20 -30.84 -9.74
CA GLY A 224 -5.45 -31.08 -10.47
C GLY A 224 -5.27 -31.12 -11.99
N VAL A 225 -4.50 -30.19 -12.55
CA VAL A 225 -4.10 -30.18 -13.96
C VAL A 225 -3.22 -31.38 -14.29
N GLN A 226 -2.27 -31.72 -13.41
CA GLN A 226 -1.45 -32.91 -13.57
C GLN A 226 -2.32 -34.18 -13.58
N TYR A 227 -3.31 -34.28 -12.70
CA TYR A 227 -4.25 -35.39 -12.65
C TYR A 227 -5.17 -35.45 -13.88
N LEU A 228 -5.63 -34.30 -14.39
CA LEU A 228 -6.48 -34.21 -15.58
C LEU A 228 -5.73 -34.61 -16.86
N ILE A 229 -4.47 -34.19 -17.01
CA ILE A 229 -3.68 -34.42 -18.23
C ILE A 229 -3.00 -35.80 -18.18
N PHE A 230 -2.41 -36.16 -17.04
CA PHE A 230 -1.54 -37.32 -16.92
C PHE A 230 -2.13 -38.47 -16.09
N GLY A 231 -3.29 -38.27 -15.44
CA GLY A 231 -3.90 -39.27 -14.57
C GLY A 231 -3.27 -39.37 -13.19
N LYS A 232 -3.63 -40.42 -12.45
CA LYS A 232 -3.10 -40.70 -11.09
C LYS A 232 -1.62 -41.06 -11.13
N GLU A 233 -1.19 -41.68 -12.23
CA GLU A 233 0.20 -42.03 -12.51
C GLU A 233 0.62 -41.43 -13.86
N PRO A 234 1.74 -40.67 -13.92
CA PRO A 234 2.12 -39.90 -15.11
C PRO A 234 2.33 -40.72 -16.39
N TYR A 235 2.43 -42.06 -16.28
CA TYR A 235 2.64 -42.97 -17.40
C TYR A 235 1.35 -43.64 -17.92
N GLU A 236 0.25 -43.55 -17.17
CA GLU A 236 -0.99 -44.25 -17.50
C GLU A 236 -1.60 -43.68 -18.80
N TYR A 237 -1.63 -42.35 -18.91
CA TYR A 237 -2.14 -41.66 -20.10
C TYR A 237 -1.19 -41.64 -21.29
N ILE A 238 0.14 -41.70 -21.07
CA ILE A 238 1.10 -41.86 -22.17
C ILE A 238 0.83 -43.16 -22.92
N SER A 239 0.51 -44.24 -22.18
CA SER A 239 0.14 -45.53 -22.77
C SER A 239 -1.23 -45.52 -23.47
N TYR A 240 -2.16 -44.68 -23.00
CA TYR A 240 -3.50 -44.50 -23.57
C TYR A 240 -3.46 -43.69 -24.87
N TRP A 241 -2.82 -42.51 -24.84
CA TRP A 241 -2.63 -41.66 -26.02
C TRP A 241 -1.74 -42.34 -27.07
N GLY A 242 -0.70 -43.06 -26.64
CA GLY A 242 0.13 -43.87 -27.54
C GLY A 242 -0.61 -45.05 -28.20
N ARG A 243 -1.76 -45.48 -27.66
CA ARG A 243 -2.66 -46.45 -28.32
C ARG A 243 -3.55 -45.77 -29.35
N TRP A 244 -4.12 -44.60 -29.05
CA TRP A 244 -4.88 -43.82 -30.02
C TRP A 244 -4.05 -43.37 -31.22
N LEU A 245 -2.80 -42.92 -31.00
CA LEU A 245 -1.91 -42.50 -32.08
C LEU A 245 -1.55 -43.67 -33.01
N ARG A 246 -1.48 -44.89 -32.48
CA ARG A 246 -1.31 -46.14 -33.25
C ARG A 246 -2.55 -46.58 -34.04
N VAL A 247 -3.73 -46.06 -33.72
CA VAL A 247 -4.96 -46.34 -34.48
C VAL A 247 -5.14 -45.31 -35.61
N LEU A 248 -4.57 -44.12 -35.46
CA LEU A 248 -4.65 -43.04 -36.44
C LEU A 248 -3.54 -43.06 -37.50
N LEU A 249 -2.39 -43.68 -37.20
CA LEU A 249 -1.29 -43.94 -38.14
C LEU A 249 -1.44 -45.34 -38.74
#